data_AF-A0A4R3FK82-F1
#
_entry.id   AF-A0A4R3FK82-F1
#
_cell.length_a   1.000
_cell.length_b   1.000
_cell.length_c   1.000
_cell.angle_alpha   90.00
_cell.angle_beta   90.00
_cell.angle_gamma   90.00
#
_symmetry.space_group_name_H-M   'P 1'
#
loop_
_entity.id
_entity.type
_entity.pdbx_description
1 polymer ?
#
loop_
_entity_poly.entity_id
_entity_poly.type
_entity_poly.pdbx_seq_one_letter_code
_entity_poly.pdbx_strand_id
1 'polypeptide(L)' 'MNRPPRPEINTFHACASQHAEWLREEIEELLDARFLAYEKATVDEAEIAHLRNEIETREDVISHYRTLGLLP' A
#
# COMPACT_ATOMS: atom_id res chain seq x y z
N MET A 1 12.56 15.11 40.17
CA MET A 1 12.92 15.34 38.76
C MET A 1 12.02 14.48 37.90
N ASN A 2 11.07 15.08 37.18
CA ASN A 2 10.22 14.36 36.23
C ASN A 2 11.02 14.15 34.95
N ARG A 3 11.32 12.90 34.59
CA ARG A 3 11.89 12.57 33.28
C ARG A 3 10.80 12.83 32.22
N PRO A 4 11.12 13.47 31.09
CA PRO A 4 10.18 13.56 29.97
C PRO A 4 9.83 12.14 29.50
N PRO A 5 8.58 11.89 29.09
CA PRO A 5 8.19 10.60 28.54
C PRO A 5 9.07 10.30 27.33
N ARG A 6 9.59 9.07 27.24
CA ARG A 6 10.35 8.65 26.06
C ARG A 6 9.41 8.76 24.85
N PRO A 7 9.82 9.35 23.72
CA PRO A 7 9.04 9.29 22.49
C PRO A 7 8.74 7.83 22.19
N GLU A 8 7.45 7.51 22.09
CA GLU A 8 6.95 6.15 22.01
C GLU A 8 7.43 5.53 20.70
N ILE A 9 8.27 4.49 20.83
CA ILE A 9 8.64 3.55 19.77
C ILE A 9 7.39 3.03 19.01
N ASN A 10 6.22 3.11 19.63
CA ASN A 10 4.91 2.72 19.09
C ASN A 10 4.36 3.62 17.97
N THR A 11 4.85 4.86 17.81
CA THR A 11 4.29 5.81 16.83
C THR A 11 4.62 5.45 15.38
N PHE A 12 5.85 5.02 15.11
CA PHE A 12 6.26 4.63 13.76
C PHE A 12 5.59 3.34 13.27
N HIS A 13 5.42 2.36 14.16
CA HIS A 13 4.66 1.14 13.85
C HIS A 13 3.18 1.46 13.59
N ALA A 14 2.55 2.29 14.43
CA ALA A 14 1.17 2.70 14.23
C ALA A 14 0.97 3.45 12.91
N CYS A 15 1.87 4.38 12.57
CA CYS A 15 1.83 5.09 11.30
C CYS A 15 2.04 4.16 10.09
N ALA A 16 2.99 3.22 10.17
CA ALA A 16 3.24 2.26 9.10
C ALA A 16 2.05 1.31 8.90
N SER A 17 1.43 0.84 9.98
CA SER A 17 0.21 0.03 9.93
C SER A 17 -0.95 0.77 9.29
N GLN A 18 -1.23 2.00 9.73
CA GLN A 18 -2.30 2.81 9.15
C GLN A 18 -2.06 3.13 7.68
N HIS A 19 -0.83 3.48 7.30
CA HIS A 19 -0.52 3.73 5.91
C HIS A 19 -0.62 2.45 5.06
N ALA A 20 -0.21 1.30 5.59
CA ALA A 20 -0.36 0.02 4.91
C ALA A 20 -1.83 -0.39 4.73
N GLU A 21 -2.72 -0.01 5.65
CA GLU A 21 -4.17 -0.19 5.47
C GLU A 21 -4.68 0.66 4.30
N TRP A 22 -4.34 1.95 4.24
CA TRP A 22 -4.72 2.81 3.11
C TRP A 22 -4.18 2.30 1.77
N LEU A 23 -2.91 1.86 1.74
CA LEU A 23 -2.32 1.30 0.53
C LEU A 23 -3.04 0.01 0.08
N ARG A 24 -3.55 -0.80 1.02
CA ARG A 24 -4.33 -2.00 0.68
C ARG A 24 -5.69 -1.64 0.10
N GLU A 25 -6.38 -0.64 0.65
CA GLU A 25 -7.64 -0.12 0.09
C GLU A 25 -7.41 0.39 -1.34
N GLU A 26 -6.34 1.17 -1.57
CA GLU A 26 -5.99 1.63 -2.92
C GLU A 26 -5.66 0.47 -3.88
N ILE A 27 -4.96 -0.58 -3.40
CA ILE A 27 -4.68 -1.78 -4.20
C ILE A 27 -5.98 -2.49 -4.60
N GLU A 28 -6.95 -2.62 -3.68
CA GLU A 28 -8.25 -3.22 -3.98
C GLU A 28 -8.99 -2.45 -5.07
N GLU A 29 -9.03 -1.11 -4.99
CA GLU A 29 -9.62 -0.26 -6.03
C GLU A 29 -8.92 -0.41 -7.38
N LEU A 30 -7.58 -0.48 -7.39
CA LEU A 30 -6.80 -0.70 -8.61
C LEU A 30 -7.01 -2.09 -9.22
N LEU A 31 -7.19 -3.11 -8.38
CA LEU A 31 -7.51 -4.47 -8.83
C LEU A 31 -8.90 -4.53 -9.47
N ASP A 32 -9.88 -3.87 -8.87
CA ASP A 32 -11.23 -3.75 -9.44
C ASP A 32 -11.20 -2.98 -10.77
N ALA A 33 -10.48 -1.86 -10.83
CA ALA A 33 -10.29 -1.10 -12.07
C ALA A 33 -9.63 -1.96 -13.17
N ARG A 34 -8.63 -2.77 -12.80
CA ARG A 34 -7.95 -3.68 -13.72
C ARG A 34 -8.89 -4.78 -14.20
N PHE A 35 -9.71 -5.33 -13.33
CA PHE A 35 -10.73 -6.32 -13.69
C PHE A 35 -11.73 -5.73 -14.69
N LEU A 36 -12.25 -4.53 -14.42
CA LEU A 36 -13.15 -3.82 -15.34
C LEU A 36 -12.49 -3.52 -16.68
N ALA A 37 -11.20 -3.19 -16.71
CA ALA A 37 -10.45 -2.97 -17.94
C ALA A 37 -10.38 -4.23 -18.83
N TYR A 38 -10.32 -5.43 -18.24
CA TYR A 38 -10.41 -6.70 -18.98
C TYR A 38 -11.82 -6.99 -19.52
N GLU A 39 -12.88 -6.49 -18.88
CA GLU A 39 -14.27 -6.70 -19.32
C GLU A 39 -14.72 -5.74 -20.44
N LYS A 40 -13.93 -4.70 -20.74
CA LYS A 40 -14.23 -3.76 -21.83
C LYS A 40 -14.29 -4.48 -23.18
N ALA A 41 -15.18 -4.01 -24.07
CA ALA A 41 -15.34 -4.55 -25.42
C ALA A 41 -14.05 -4.52 -26.27
N THR A 42 -13.10 -3.67 -25.90
CA THR A 42 -11.73 -3.68 -26.42
C THR A 42 -10.79 -3.51 -25.23
N VAL A 43 -9.90 -4.49 -25.07
CA VAL A 43 -8.90 -4.51 -24.00
C VAL A 43 -7.81 -3.50 -24.33
N ASP A 44 -7.55 -2.57 -23.41
CA ASP A 44 -6.42 -1.65 -23.48
C ASP A 44 -5.25 -2.21 -22.66
N GLU A 45 -4.29 -2.82 -23.35
CA GLU A 45 -3.11 -3.42 -22.71
C GLU A 45 -2.23 -2.37 -22.00
N ALA A 46 -2.22 -1.12 -22.47
CA ALA A 46 -1.44 -0.06 -21.85
C ALA A 46 -2.08 0.38 -20.52
N GLU A 47 -3.41 0.49 -20.48
CA GLU A 47 -4.18 0.74 -19.25
C GLU A 47 -3.93 -0.37 -18.22
N ILE A 48 -4.00 -1.63 -18.63
CA ILE A 48 -3.77 -2.78 -17.74
C ILE A 48 -2.32 -2.82 -17.24
N ALA A 49 -1.34 -2.54 -18.10
CA ALA A 49 0.06 -2.48 -17.70
C ALA A 49 0.32 -1.35 -16.70
N HIS A 50 -0.32 -0.19 -16.90
CA HIS A 50 -0.26 0.93 -15.96
C HIS A 50 -0.86 0.55 -14.60
N LEU A 51 -2.07 0.00 -14.57
CA LEU A 51 -2.72 -0.45 -13.33
C LEU A 51 -1.90 -1.51 -12.59
N ARG A 52 -1.27 -2.44 -13.32
CA ARG A 52 -0.35 -3.42 -12.72
C ARG A 52 0.86 -2.75 -12.05
N ASN A 53 1.46 -1.77 -12.71
CA ASN A 53 2.61 -1.03 -12.16
C ASN A 53 2.23 -0.24 -10.91
N GLU A 54 1.04 0.38 -10.89
CA GLU A 54 0.54 1.12 -9.74
C GLU A 54 0.27 0.21 -8.52
N ILE A 55 -0.21 -1.01 -8.75
CA ILE A 55 -0.37 -2.04 -7.70
C ILE A 55 0.99 -2.46 -7.16
N GLU A 56 1.91 -2.83 -8.05
CA GLU A 56 3.27 -3.31 -7.69
C GLU A 56 4.02 -2.25 -6.88
N THR A 57 3.92 -0.98 -7.26
CA THR A 57 4.53 0.14 -6.53
C THR A 57 4.03 0.26 -5.09
N ARG A 58 2.72 0.04 -4.86
CA ARG A 58 2.12 0.09 -3.51
C ARG A 58 2.45 -1.14 -2.68
N GLU A 59 2.45 -2.32 -3.31
CA GLU A 59 2.90 -3.56 -2.69
C GLU A 59 4.36 -3.47 -2.25
N ASP A 60 5.22 -2.83 -3.04
CA ASP A 60 6.62 -2.56 -2.72
C ASP A 60 6.78 -1.68 -1.48
N VAL A 61 5.93 -0.65 -1.30
CA VAL A 61 5.95 0.19 -0.09
C VAL A 61 5.59 -0.63 1.15
N ILE A 62 4.52 -1.44 1.07
CA ILE A 62 4.11 -2.33 2.18
C ILE A 62 5.21 -3.36 2.48
N SER A 63 5.81 -3.94 1.43
CA SER A 63 6.93 -4.85 1.54
C SER A 63 8.11 -4.18 2.24
N HIS A 64 8.43 -2.94 1.87
CA HIS A 64 9.48 -2.16 2.50
C HIS A 64 9.23 -1.96 4.00
N TYR A 65 8.00 -1.67 4.42
CA TYR A 65 7.66 -1.60 5.85
C TYR A 65 7.90 -2.92 6.59
N ARG A 66 7.63 -4.07 5.97
CA ARG A 66 8.00 -5.38 6.54
C ARG A 66 9.51 -5.56 6.65
N THR A 67 10.27 -5.15 5.61
CA THR A 67 11.75 -5.24 5.66
C THR A 67 12.36 -4.38 6.77
N LEU A 68 11.73 -3.26 7.09
CA LEU A 68 12.13 -2.39 8.20
C LEU A 68 11.65 -2.88 9.58
N GLY A 69 10.88 -3.98 9.62
CA GLY A 69 10.28 -4.51 10.84
C GLY A 69 9.13 -3.67 11.39
N LEU A 70 8.57 -2.75 10.59
CA LEU A 70 7.47 -1.87 11.00
C LEU A 70 6.10 -2.55 10.94
N LEU A 71 5.98 -3.59 10.12
CA LEU A 71 4.80 -4.45 9.99
C LEU A 71 5.15 -5.92 10.32
N PRO A 72 4.18 -6.72 10.79
CA PRO A 72 4.35 -8.16 10.95
C PRO A 72 4.50 -8.91 9.63
#